data_AF-A0A9E4BDN5-F1
#
_entry.id   AF-A0A9E4BDN5-F1
#
_cell.length_a   1.000
_cell.length_b   1.000
_cell.length_c   1.000
_cell.angle_alpha   90.00
_cell.angle_beta   90.00
_cell.angle_gamma   90.00
#
_symmetry.space_group_name_H-M   'P 1'
#
loop_
_entity.id
_entity.type
_entity.pdbx_description
1 polymer ?
#
loop_
_entity_poly.entity_id
_entity_poly.type
_entity_poly.pdbx_seq_one_letter_code
_entity_poly.pdbx_strand_id
1 'polypeptide(L)' 'MNTYFQVSVVLPRAKVEIASAQLFELGCCGVMEEDIRDGVRLTAYFEAVQNKAEIEQALMPCECRFEQVPDT' A
#
# COMPACT_ATOMS: atom_id res chain seq x y z
N MET A 1 -8.15 19.59 3.43
CA MET A 1 -8.48 18.35 2.72
C MET A 1 -7.20 17.55 2.66
N ASN A 2 -7.09 16.47 3.43
CA ASN A 2 -5.98 15.54 3.31
C ASN A 2 -6.38 14.55 2.22
N THR A 3 -5.89 14.75 1.01
CA THR A 3 -6.10 13.77 -0.07
C THR A 3 -5.23 12.55 0.25
N TYR A 4 -5.79 11.35 0.23
CA TYR A 4 -5.02 10.11 0.41
C TYR A 4 -4.93 9.35 -0.92
N PHE A 5 -3.91 8.52 -1.07
CA PHE A 5 -3.89 7.48 -2.09
C PHE A 5 -3.63 6.12 -1.44
N GLN A 6 -4.12 5.07 -2.09
CA GLN A 6 -3.92 3.70 -1.61
C GLN A 6 -3.08 2.88 -2.59
N VAL A 7 -2.33 1.95 -2.04
CA VAL A 7 -1.56 0.94 -2.77
C VAL A 7 -2.05 -0.42 -2.33
N SER A 8 -2.49 -1.24 -3.28
CA SER A 8 -2.80 -2.64 -3.04
C SER A 8 -1.71 -3.56 -3.60
N VAL A 9 -1.26 -4.52 -2.79
CA VAL A 9 -0.32 -5.57 -3.18
C VAL A 9 -0.82 -6.92 -2.69
N VAL A 10 -0.69 -7.95 -3.52
CA VAL A 10 -0.99 -9.35 -3.15
C VAL A 10 0.31 -10.09 -2.92
N LEU A 11 0.43 -10.76 -1.77
CA LEU A 11 1.61 -11.52 -1.41
C LEU A 11 1.28 -12.76 -0.58
N PRO A 12 2.17 -13.77 -0.53
CA PRO A 12 2.02 -14.90 0.37
C PRO A 12 2.00 -14.43 1.84
N ARG A 13 1.20 -15.10 2.68
CA ARG A 13 1.06 -14.73 4.11
C ARG A 13 2.40 -14.68 4.87
N ALA A 14 3.35 -15.53 4.51
CA ALA A 14 4.70 -15.54 5.10
C ALA A 14 5.51 -14.25 4.84
N LYS A 15 5.08 -13.40 3.90
CA LYS A 15 5.75 -12.13 3.56
C LYS A 15 5.01 -10.89 4.11
N VAL A 16 3.84 -11.07 4.73
CA VAL A 16 2.95 -9.97 5.16
C VAL A 16 3.64 -9.04 6.14
N GLU A 17 4.23 -9.58 7.20
CA GLU A 17 4.89 -8.79 8.24
C GLU A 17 6.02 -7.92 7.67
N ILE A 18 6.84 -8.48 6.77
CA ILE A 18 7.95 -7.77 6.14
C ILE A 18 7.44 -6.68 5.19
N ALA A 19 6.43 -6.98 4.38
CA ALA A 19 5.84 -6.01 3.46
C ALA A 19 5.15 -4.86 4.19
N SER A 20 4.40 -5.15 5.27
CA SER A 20 3.78 -4.14 6.12
C SER A 20 4.84 -3.22 6.73
N ALA A 21 5.93 -3.76 7.27
CA ALA A 21 7.03 -2.96 7.80
C ALA A 21 7.64 -2.02 6.75
N GLN A 22 7.89 -2.51 5.53
CA GLN A 22 8.39 -1.69 4.42
C GLN A 22 7.42 -0.58 4.04
N LEU A 23 6.11 -0.84 4.05
CA LEU A 23 5.09 0.17 3.76
C LEU A 23 5.08 1.29 4.82
N PHE A 24 5.28 0.96 6.10
CA PHE A 24 5.44 1.96 7.15
C PHE A 24 6.74 2.77 7.02
N GLU A 25 7.85 2.13 6.63
CA GLU A 25 9.10 2.85 6.34
C GLU A 25 8.95 3.84 5.17
N LEU A 26 8.07 3.54 4.21
CA LEU A 26 7.70 4.43 3.10
C LEU A 26 6.71 5.54 3.49
N GLY A 27 6.33 5.64 4.78
CA GLY A 27 5.44 6.68 5.28
C GLY A 27 3.95 6.36 5.16
N CYS A 28 3.56 5.09 5.03
CA CYS A 28 2.14 4.75 5.08
C CYS A 28 1.55 5.08 6.46
N CYS A 29 0.34 5.60 6.49
CA CYS A 29 -0.38 5.92 7.72
C CYS A 29 -1.18 4.73 8.26
N GLY A 30 -1.36 3.68 7.45
CA GLY A 30 -2.04 2.47 7.85
C GLY A 30 -2.01 1.41 6.75
N VAL A 31 -2.11 0.15 7.17
CA VAL A 31 -2.20 -1.02 6.30
C VAL A 31 -3.42 -1.83 6.71
N MET A 32 -4.26 -2.18 5.74
CA MET A 32 -5.33 -3.16 5.89
C MET A 32 -4.92 -4.49 5.27
N GLU A 33 -5.24 -5.58 5.96
CA GLU A 33 -4.99 -6.93 5.50
C GLU A 33 -6.30 -7.62 5.13
N GLU A 34 -6.35 -8.27 3.97
CA GLU A 34 -7.49 -9.07 3.52
C GLU A 34 -6.98 -10.44 3.06
N ASP A 35 -7.44 -11.51 3.71
CA ASP A 35 -7.17 -12.88 3.28
C ASP A 35 -7.93 -13.18 1.98
N ILE A 36 -7.21 -13.50 0.91
CA ILE A 36 -7.76 -13.87 -0.39
C ILE A 36 -7.32 -15.29 -0.79
N ARG A 37 -7.92 -15.85 -1.84
CA ARG A 37 -7.64 -17.23 -2.26
C ARG A 37 -6.16 -17.49 -2.57
N ASP A 38 -5.47 -16.50 -3.11
CA ASP A 38 -4.09 -16.60 -3.60
C ASP A 38 -3.04 -16.01 -2.64
N GLY A 39 -3.45 -15.65 -1.41
CA GLY A 39 -2.56 -15.07 -0.39
C GLY A 39 -3.25 -14.02 0.47
N VAL A 40 -2.52 -12.96 0.79
CA VAL A 40 -3.03 -11.81 1.54
C VAL A 40 -2.89 -10.57 0.66
N ARG A 41 -3.97 -9.79 0.56
CA ARG A 41 -3.94 -8.45 -0.01
C ARG A 41 -3.64 -7.46 1.11
N LEU A 42 -2.56 -6.70 0.95
CA LEU A 42 -2.27 -5.55 1.79
C LEU A 42 -2.67 -4.28 1.06
N THR A 43 -3.48 -3.45 1.70
CA THR A 43 -3.87 -2.12 1.22
C THR A 43 -3.25 -1.07 2.14
N ALA A 44 -2.24 -0.37 1.66
CA ALA A 44 -1.58 0.71 2.39
C ALA A 44 -2.12 2.08 1.99
N TYR A 45 -2.28 2.97 2.96
CA TYR A 45 -2.76 4.34 2.76
C TYR A 45 -1.64 5.35 2.98
N PHE A 46 -1.55 6.33 2.10
CA PHE A 46 -0.55 7.40 2.14
C PHE A 46 -1.22 8.76 1.98
N GLU A 47 -0.75 9.77 2.71
CA GLU A 47 -1.18 11.15 2.50
C GLU A 47 -0.57 11.69 1.19
N ALA A 48 -1.40 12.16 0.25
CA ALA A 48 -1.00 12.64 -1.08
C ALA A 48 -0.11 13.90 -1.07
N VAL A 49 0.18 14.44 0.11
CA VAL A 49 1.15 15.52 0.31
C VAL A 49 2.59 14.98 0.31
N GLN A 50 2.79 13.69 0.57
CA GLN A 50 4.12 13.05 0.61
C GLN A 50 4.36 12.17 -0.62
N ASN A 51 5.27 12.62 -1.48
CA ASN A 51 6.09 11.82 -2.41
C ASN A 51 5.42 10.65 -3.15
N LYS A 52 4.22 10.84 -3.73
CA LYS A 52 3.55 9.86 -4.60
C LYS A 52 4.47 9.20 -5.62
N ALA A 53 5.34 9.98 -6.28
CA ALA A 53 6.26 9.48 -7.30
C ALA A 53 7.35 8.54 -6.73
N GLU A 54 7.85 8.82 -5.51
CA GLU A 54 8.86 7.95 -4.87
C GLU A 54 8.22 6.64 -4.39
N ILE A 55 6.97 6.72 -3.91
CA ILE A 55 6.20 5.55 -3.49
C ILE A 55 5.86 4.68 -4.71
N GLU A 56 5.43 5.28 -5.82
CA GLU A 56 5.24 4.59 -7.11
C GLU A 56 6.54 3.90 -7.59
N GLN A 57 7.68 4.57 -7.47
CA GLN A 57 8.98 4.02 -7.89
C GLN A 57 9.49 2.90 -6.96
N ALA A 58 9.27 3.02 -5.65
CA ALA A 58 9.65 1.99 -4.68
C ALA A 58 8.83 0.70 -4.83
N LEU A 59 7.60 0.83 -5.32
CA LEU A 59 6.62 -0.26 -5.45
C LEU A 59 6.57 -0.85 -6.87
N MET A 60 7.25 -0.26 -7.86
CA MET A 60 7.42 -0.79 -9.22
C MET A 60 7.84 -2.28 -9.34
N PRO A 61 8.67 -2.87 -8.45
CA PRO A 61 9.00 -4.29 -8.54
C PRO A 61 7.86 -5.22 -8.09
N CYS A 62 6.77 -4.68 -7.54
CA CYS A 62 5.56 -5.42 -7.16
C CYS A 62 4.43 -5.06 -8.14
N GLU A 63 3.53 -6.00 -8.48
CA GLU A 63 2.32 -5.68 -9.25
C GLU A 63 1.36 -4.82 -8.41
N CYS A 64 1.68 -3.53 -8.28
CA CYS A 64 0.92 -2.58 -7.48
C CYS A 64 -0.14 -1.86 -8.33
N ARG A 65 -1.37 -1.81 -7.82
CA ARG A 65 -2.43 -0.94 -8.36
C ARG A 65 -2.63 0.27 -7.45
N PHE A 66 -2.49 1.45 -8.04
CA PHE A 66 -2.73 2.74 -7.40
C PHE A 66 -4.15 3.20 -7.74
N GLU A 67 -5.00 3.35 -6.73
CA GLU A 67 -6.35 3.88 -6.90
C GLU A 67 -6.54 5.09 -5.99
N GLN A 68 -7.21 6.12 -6.51
CA GLN A 68 -7.54 7.32 -5.74
C GLN A 68 -8.80 7.02 -4.91
N VAL A 69 -8.70 7.17 -3.58
CA VAL A 69 -9.87 6.96 -2.70
C VAL A 69 -10.71 8.24 -2.69
N PRO A 70 -11.97 8.21 -3.14
CA PRO A 70 -12.82 9.39 -3.10
C PRO A 70 -13.16 9.76 -1.65
N ASP A 71 -13.09 11.06 -1.34
CA ASP A 71 -13.54 11.62 -0.05
C ASP A 71 -15.03 11.25 0.18
N THR A 72 -15.32 10.54 1.28
CA THR A 72 -16.67 10.35 1.82
C THR A 72 -17.03 11.45 2.81
#